data_AF-A0A182GDG4-F1
#
_entry.id   AF-A0A182GDG4-F1
#
_cell.length_a   1.000
_cell.length_b   1.000
_cell.length_c   1.000
_cell.angle_alpha   90.00
_cell.angle_beta   90.00
_cell.angle_gamma   90.00
#
_symmetry.space_group_name_H-M   'P 1'
#
loop_
_entity.id
_entity.type
_entity.pdbx_description
1 polymer ?
#
loop_
_entity_poly.entity_id
_entity_poly.type
_entity_poly.pdbx_seq_one_letter_code
_entity_poly.pdbx_strand_id
1 'polypeptide(L)'
;MVSMGLVDMRDPDLGQPFPTIVLRILQRTAGIIMFNRLKGRKYYAHPFVVKLNHETGHQLRRFPVQFPNFVDPPTMTDLFSKNPSIEARLEDVKFLLLSWIVSDRLDYRLLKRILRPLLPTVVTLCNLVENRILRLFEADLLLQVAYDVVTEAYDPKLLELPPKVEPRPFRVPFLFRSMYAFVIDAMDSIGMNLRGFREDPPLDGVLFHLKYEEWAKLAGSTERIAPWRIYVTLMRPEANEGKLKK
;
A
#
# COMPACT_ATOMS: atom_id res chain seq x y z
N MET A 1 -20.21 24.98 -7.63
CA MET A 1 -20.90 23.69 -7.37
C MET A 1 -19.94 22.58 -7.76
N VAL A 2 -19.37 21.88 -6.78
CA VAL A 2 -18.42 20.78 -7.04
C VAL A 2 -19.23 19.49 -7.23
N SER A 3 -19.12 18.87 -8.40
CA SER A 3 -19.75 17.58 -8.67
C SER A 3 -18.99 16.48 -7.91
N MET A 4 -19.64 15.79 -6.98
CA MET A 4 -19.08 14.58 -6.37
C MET A 4 -19.14 13.44 -7.39
N GLY A 5 -17.98 12.97 -7.85
CA GLY A 5 -17.89 11.74 -8.62
C GLY A 5 -18.12 10.52 -7.72
N LEU A 6 -18.77 9.48 -8.23
CA LEU A 6 -18.78 8.18 -7.57
C LEU A 6 -17.49 7.44 -7.95
N VAL A 7 -16.72 6.99 -6.95
CA VAL A 7 -15.54 6.15 -7.17
C VAL A 7 -15.96 4.70 -7.08
N ASP A 8 -16.02 4.02 -8.23
CA ASP A 8 -16.11 2.56 -8.24
C ASP A 8 -14.70 1.97 -8.22
N MET A 9 -14.33 1.37 -7.09
CA MET A 9 -13.02 0.73 -6.90
C MET A 9 -12.84 -0.53 -7.76
N ARG A 10 -13.89 -0.96 -8.48
CA ARG A 10 -13.86 -2.08 -9.43
C ARG A 10 -13.76 -1.65 -10.89
N ASP A 11 -13.62 -0.36 -11.14
CA ASP A 11 -13.44 0.18 -12.50
C ASP A 11 -12.18 -0.45 -13.14
N PRO A 12 -12.30 -1.15 -14.29
CA PRO A 12 -11.18 -1.81 -14.95
C PRO A 12 -10.13 -0.82 -15.46
N ASP A 13 -10.47 0.46 -15.60
CA ASP A 13 -9.53 1.51 -16.02
C ASP A 13 -8.52 1.87 -14.92
N LEU A 14 -8.67 1.30 -13.73
CA LEU A 14 -7.76 1.48 -12.59
C LEU A 14 -6.63 0.44 -12.53
N GLY A 15 -6.40 -0.36 -13.59
CA GLY A 15 -5.34 -1.37 -13.62
C GLY A 15 -5.80 -2.74 -13.10
N GLN A 16 -5.03 -3.38 -12.21
CA GLN A 16 -5.48 -4.63 -11.57
C GLN A 16 -6.73 -4.38 -10.71
N PRO A 17 -7.72 -5.31 -10.68
CA PRO A 17 -8.92 -5.12 -9.88
C PRO A 17 -8.58 -4.91 -8.40
N PHE A 18 -8.95 -3.76 -7.83
CA PHE A 18 -8.66 -3.41 -6.45
C PHE A 18 -9.04 -4.51 -5.43
N PRO A 19 -10.21 -5.18 -5.54
CA PRO A 19 -10.56 -6.26 -4.61
C PRO A 19 -9.57 -7.43 -4.63
N THR A 20 -8.96 -7.74 -5.78
CA THR A 20 -7.97 -8.82 -5.91
C THR A 20 -6.69 -8.50 -5.13
N ILE A 21 -6.28 -7.23 -5.15
CA ILE A 21 -5.07 -6.78 -4.44
C ILE A 21 -5.32 -6.78 -2.94
N VAL A 22 -6.46 -6.24 -2.50
CA VAL A 22 -6.87 -6.25 -1.10
C VAL A 22 -6.97 -7.69 -0.58
N LEU A 23 -7.61 -8.58 -1.34
CA LEU A 23 -7.75 -9.98 -0.96
C LEU A 23 -6.38 -10.65 -0.76
N ARG A 24 -5.39 -10.33 -1.59
CA ARG A 24 -4.02 -10.87 -1.45
C ARG A 24 -3.39 -10.43 -0.12
N ILE A 25 -3.47 -9.15 0.22
CA ILE A 25 -2.98 -8.61 1.50
C ILE A 25 -3.66 -9.38 2.66
N LEU A 26 -4.99 -9.50 2.62
CA LEU A 26 -5.76 -10.20 3.64
C LEU A 26 -5.38 -11.68 3.76
N GLN A 27 -5.20 -12.39 2.65
CA GLN A 27 -4.81 -13.81 2.64
C GLN A 27 -3.42 -14.04 3.23
N ARG A 28 -2.47 -13.15 2.96
CA ARG A 28 -1.09 -13.20 3.48
C ARG A 28 -1.02 -12.84 4.95
N THR A 29 -1.71 -11.77 5.35
CA THR A 29 -1.87 -11.37 6.75
C THR A 29 -2.49 -12.49 7.58
N ALA A 30 -3.60 -13.08 7.12
CA ALA A 30 -4.25 -14.19 7.79
C ALA A 30 -3.33 -15.42 7.89
N GLY A 31 -2.49 -15.67 6.87
CA GLY A 31 -1.50 -16.74 6.90
C GLY A 31 -0.47 -16.58 8.00
N ILE A 32 0.06 -15.37 8.20
CA ILE A 32 1.01 -15.06 9.29
C ILE A 32 0.34 -15.29 10.65
N ILE A 33 -0.84 -14.70 10.86
CA ILE A 33 -1.57 -14.79 12.14
C ILE A 33 -1.89 -16.25 12.50
N MET A 34 -2.28 -17.04 11.49
CA MET A 34 -2.73 -18.41 11.71
C MET A 34 -1.61 -19.45 11.64
N PHE A 35 -0.39 -19.09 11.20
CA PHE A 35 0.71 -20.03 10.95
C PHE A 35 0.97 -20.96 12.14
N ASN A 36 1.21 -20.37 13.31
CA ASN A 36 1.57 -21.13 14.51
C ASN A 36 0.40 -21.98 15.06
N ARG A 37 -0.85 -21.58 14.79
CA ARG A 37 -2.05 -22.35 15.19
C ARG A 37 -2.33 -23.54 14.27
N LEU A 38 -1.89 -23.45 13.03
CA LEU A 38 -2.19 -24.43 11.98
C LEU A 38 -0.98 -25.29 11.62
N LYS A 39 0.12 -25.19 12.37
CA LYS A 39 1.37 -25.91 12.14
C LYS A 39 1.06 -27.41 11.91
N GLY A 40 1.21 -27.88 10.68
CA GLY A 40 0.90 -29.25 10.23
C GLY A 40 -0.32 -29.41 9.31
N ARG A 41 -1.18 -28.40 9.12
CA ARG A 41 -2.29 -28.45 8.16
C ARG A 41 -1.86 -27.96 6.78
N LYS A 42 -2.08 -28.77 5.75
CA LYS A 42 -1.76 -28.43 4.35
C LYS A 42 -2.66 -27.36 3.73
N TYR A 43 -3.86 -27.15 4.28
CA TYR A 43 -4.84 -26.23 3.72
C TYR A 43 -5.71 -25.60 4.83
N TYR A 44 -5.88 -24.30 4.76
CA TYR A 44 -6.85 -23.56 5.57
C TYR A 44 -7.50 -22.48 4.71
N ALA A 45 -8.82 -22.43 4.75
CA ALA A 45 -9.59 -21.40 4.08
C ALA A 45 -10.27 -20.52 5.14
N HIS A 46 -9.98 -19.23 5.10
CA HIS A 46 -10.57 -18.26 6.03
C HIS A 46 -11.81 -17.62 5.38
N PRO A 47 -12.93 -17.48 6.11
CA PRO A 47 -14.08 -16.75 5.62
C PRO A 47 -13.81 -15.24 5.61
N PHE A 48 -14.04 -14.59 4.47
CA PHE A 48 -14.00 -13.15 4.29
C PHE A 48 -15.35 -12.66 3.79
N VAL A 49 -15.83 -11.54 4.33
CA VAL A 49 -16.98 -10.83 3.76
C VAL A 49 -16.47 -10.01 2.58
N VAL A 50 -16.93 -10.34 1.37
CA VAL A 50 -16.48 -9.68 0.14
C VAL A 50 -17.65 -9.14 -0.65
N LYS A 51 -17.40 -8.01 -1.32
CA LYS A 51 -18.30 -7.44 -2.32
C LYS A 51 -17.50 -7.22 -3.60
N LEU A 52 -17.71 -8.08 -4.59
CA LEU A 52 -16.88 -8.13 -5.80
C LEU A 52 -17.48 -7.34 -6.97
N ASN A 53 -18.80 -7.07 -6.98
CA ASN A 53 -19.48 -6.26 -8.00
C ASN A 53 -20.72 -5.55 -7.41
N HIS A 54 -21.33 -4.64 -8.17
CA HIS A 54 -22.46 -3.81 -7.71
C HIS A 54 -23.77 -4.58 -7.65
N GLU A 55 -23.89 -5.62 -8.47
CA GLU A 55 -25.09 -6.41 -8.67
C GLU A 55 -25.31 -7.42 -7.54
N THR A 56 -24.23 -7.81 -6.85
CA THR A 56 -24.28 -8.76 -5.75
C THR A 56 -24.10 -8.05 -4.41
N GLY A 57 -24.92 -8.47 -3.43
CA GLY A 57 -24.76 -8.07 -2.03
C GLY A 57 -23.43 -8.57 -1.44
N HIS A 58 -23.16 -8.21 -0.19
CA HIS A 58 -22.04 -8.78 0.54
C HIS A 58 -22.19 -10.30 0.64
N GLN A 59 -21.11 -11.03 0.33
CA GLN A 59 -21.10 -12.49 0.40
C GLN A 59 -19.99 -12.95 1.33
N LEU A 60 -20.30 -13.93 2.18
CA LEU A 60 -19.28 -14.65 2.93
C LEU A 60 -18.64 -15.67 1.98
N ARG A 61 -17.37 -15.46 1.63
CA ARG A 61 -16.60 -16.38 0.79
C ARG A 61 -15.37 -16.86 1.52
N ARG A 62 -15.04 -18.15 1.36
CA ARG A 62 -13.82 -18.72 1.94
C ARG A 62 -12.70 -18.66 0.93
N PHE A 63 -11.57 -18.10 1.33
CA PHE A 63 -10.37 -18.02 0.50
C PHE A 63 -9.21 -18.74 1.17
N PRO A 64 -8.36 -19.46 0.42
CA PRO A 64 -7.19 -20.10 0.98
C PRO A 64 -6.26 -19.02 1.56
N VAL A 65 -5.79 -19.21 2.79
CA VAL A 65 -4.71 -18.35 3.30
C VAL A 65 -3.40 -18.71 2.61
N GLN A 66 -2.53 -17.72 2.45
CA GLN A 66 -1.20 -17.92 1.89
C GLN A 66 -0.21 -17.91 3.04
N PHE A 67 0.69 -18.87 3.12
CA PHE A 67 1.77 -18.89 4.11
C PHE A 67 3.09 -18.46 3.48
N PRO A 68 3.94 -17.71 4.19
CA PRO A 68 5.28 -17.42 3.70
C PRO A 68 6.10 -18.71 3.62
N ASN A 69 6.91 -18.85 2.58
CA ASN A 69 7.74 -20.02 2.32
C ASN A 69 9.25 -19.77 2.53
N PHE A 70 9.62 -18.54 2.89
CA PHE A 70 11.01 -18.10 3.08
C PHE A 70 11.38 -17.88 4.55
N VAL A 71 10.39 -17.80 5.45
CA VAL A 71 10.59 -17.65 6.89
C VAL A 71 9.41 -18.27 7.62
N ASP A 72 9.67 -18.95 8.73
CA ASP A 72 8.64 -19.33 9.69
C ASP A 72 8.22 -18.08 10.47
N PRO A 73 6.96 -17.62 10.36
CA PRO A 73 6.48 -16.47 11.12
C PRO A 73 6.70 -16.65 12.63
N PRO A 74 7.26 -15.64 13.31
CA PRO A 74 7.36 -15.66 14.77
C PRO A 74 5.99 -15.84 15.42
N THR A 75 5.98 -16.27 16.67
CA THR A 75 4.71 -16.40 17.41
C THR A 75 4.05 -15.04 17.58
N MET A 76 2.72 -14.99 17.73
CA MET A 76 2.03 -13.73 18.01
C MET A 76 2.55 -13.10 19.31
N THR A 77 2.93 -13.90 20.30
CA THR A 77 3.57 -13.41 21.54
C THR A 77 4.89 -12.70 21.25
N ASP A 78 5.71 -13.23 20.35
CA ASP A 78 6.99 -12.63 19.97
C ASP A 78 6.80 -11.38 19.09
N LEU A 79 5.90 -11.42 18.11
CA LEU A 79 5.62 -10.30 17.21
C LEU A 79 5.17 -9.05 17.98
N PHE A 80 4.35 -9.24 19.02
CA PHE A 80 3.80 -8.16 19.86
C PHE A 80 4.58 -7.97 21.17
N SER A 81 5.75 -8.61 21.31
CA SER A 81 6.58 -8.47 22.49
C SER A 81 7.11 -7.04 22.62
N LYS A 82 7.02 -6.47 23.83
CA LYS A 82 7.61 -5.18 24.19
C LYS A 82 9.04 -5.29 24.71
N ASN A 83 9.63 -6.49 24.67
CA ASN A 83 11.00 -6.71 25.11
C ASN A 83 11.96 -6.16 24.04
N PRO A 84 12.82 -5.18 24.35
CA PRO A 84 13.71 -4.55 23.36
C PRO A 84 14.63 -5.54 22.63
N SER A 85 15.10 -6.58 23.32
CA SER A 85 15.94 -7.61 22.71
C SER A 85 15.19 -8.46 21.69
N ILE A 86 13.90 -8.72 21.93
CA ILE A 86 13.03 -9.43 20.99
C ILE A 86 12.67 -8.51 19.82
N GLU A 87 12.31 -7.24 20.10
CA GLU A 87 11.99 -6.25 19.06
C GLU A 87 13.17 -6.04 18.10
N ALA A 88 14.39 -5.83 18.62
CA ALA A 88 15.59 -5.65 17.82
C ALA A 88 15.91 -6.87 16.95
N ARG A 89 15.77 -8.08 17.52
CA ARG A 89 16.00 -9.34 16.79
C ARG A 89 14.97 -9.56 15.67
N LEU A 90 13.72 -9.11 15.87
CA LEU A 90 12.62 -9.34 14.93
C LEU A 90 12.43 -8.21 13.91
N GLU A 91 13.15 -7.10 14.02
CA GLU A 91 12.97 -5.95 13.14
C GLU A 91 13.08 -6.34 11.65
N ASP A 92 14.14 -7.06 11.28
CA ASP A 92 14.33 -7.52 9.90
C ASP A 92 13.24 -8.49 9.45
N VAL A 93 12.79 -9.37 10.34
CA VAL A 93 11.72 -10.33 10.05
C VAL A 93 10.40 -9.59 9.81
N LYS A 94 10.10 -8.53 10.59
CA LYS A 94 8.89 -7.72 10.40
C LYS A 94 8.90 -6.99 9.07
N PHE A 95 10.02 -6.36 8.70
CA PHE A 95 10.14 -5.73 7.37
C PHE A 95 10.02 -6.75 6.23
N LEU A 96 10.63 -7.93 6.39
CA LEU A 96 10.51 -9.02 5.43
C LEU A 96 9.07 -9.49 5.27
N LEU A 97 8.36 -9.75 6.37
CA LEU A 97 6.94 -10.12 6.36
C LEU A 97 6.07 -9.02 5.73
N LEU A 98 6.30 -7.75 6.06
CA LEU A 98 5.58 -6.62 5.46
C LEU A 98 5.78 -6.59 3.95
N SER A 99 7.03 -6.68 3.48
CA SER A 99 7.35 -6.64 2.06
C SER A 99 6.64 -7.75 1.29
N TRP A 100 6.55 -8.95 1.88
CA TRP A 100 5.84 -10.08 1.31
C TRP A 100 4.32 -9.92 1.34
N ILE A 101 3.75 -9.36 2.41
CA ILE A 101 2.29 -9.10 2.48
C ILE A 101 1.88 -8.19 1.31
N VAL A 102 2.64 -7.13 1.07
CA VAL A 102 2.25 -6.03 0.17
C VAL A 102 2.78 -6.16 -1.24
N SER A 103 3.77 -7.01 -1.51
CA SER A 103 4.44 -7.07 -2.81
C SER A 103 5.12 -8.43 -3.03
N ASP A 104 5.26 -8.82 -4.30
CA ASP A 104 6.04 -10.01 -4.67
C ASP A 104 7.50 -9.65 -5.01
N ARG A 105 7.80 -8.35 -5.13
CA ARG A 105 9.07 -7.84 -5.69
C ARG A 105 9.79 -6.83 -4.79
N LEU A 106 9.13 -6.33 -3.75
CA LEU A 106 9.67 -5.31 -2.86
C LEU A 106 10.81 -5.88 -1.99
N ASP A 107 12.00 -5.31 -2.12
CA ASP A 107 13.11 -5.60 -1.22
C ASP A 107 12.88 -4.90 0.14
N TYR A 108 12.68 -5.70 1.19
CA TYR A 108 12.49 -5.21 2.55
C TYR A 108 13.64 -4.34 3.07
N ARG A 109 14.85 -4.51 2.55
CA ARG A 109 16.03 -3.73 2.98
C ARG A 109 15.91 -2.26 2.60
N LEU A 110 15.17 -1.96 1.53
CA LEU A 110 14.90 -0.59 1.10
C LEU A 110 13.93 0.11 2.06
N LEU A 111 12.99 -0.64 2.67
CA LEU A 111 12.01 -0.12 3.61
C LEU A 111 12.65 0.43 4.88
N LYS A 112 13.77 -0.15 5.32
CA LYS A 112 14.51 0.30 6.51
C LYS A 112 15.07 1.72 6.39
N ARG A 113 15.21 2.23 5.16
CA ARG A 113 15.76 3.57 4.87
C ARG A 113 14.68 4.65 4.81
N ILE A 114 13.40 4.26 4.88
CA ILE A 114 12.29 5.20 4.78
C ILE A 114 12.06 5.89 6.12
N LEU A 115 11.78 7.20 6.09
CA LEU A 115 11.36 7.93 7.28
C LEU A 115 10.12 7.28 7.87
N ARG A 116 10.10 7.03 9.18
CA ARG A 116 8.99 6.32 9.85
C ARG A 116 7.61 6.90 9.50
N PRO A 117 7.37 8.23 9.52
CA PRO A 117 6.06 8.78 9.17
C PRO A 117 5.63 8.54 7.71
N LEU A 118 6.58 8.28 6.81
CA LEU A 118 6.34 8.04 5.39
C LEU A 118 6.33 6.55 5.03
N LEU A 119 6.75 5.66 5.92
CA LEU A 119 6.84 4.24 5.60
C LEU A 119 5.50 3.65 5.12
N PRO A 120 4.35 3.86 5.81
CA PRO A 120 3.09 3.30 5.33
C PRO A 120 2.68 3.90 3.97
N THR A 121 2.97 5.19 3.76
CA THR A 121 2.77 5.85 2.46
C THR A 121 3.60 5.15 1.38
N VAL A 122 4.91 5.00 1.57
CA VAL A 122 5.81 4.41 0.58
C VAL A 122 5.44 2.95 0.30
N VAL A 123 5.08 2.17 1.32
CA VAL A 123 4.63 0.79 1.15
C VAL A 123 3.33 0.72 0.35
N THR A 124 2.38 1.60 0.64
CA THR A 124 1.13 1.75 -0.14
C THR A 124 1.42 2.08 -1.60
N LEU A 125 2.33 3.02 -1.85
CA LEU A 125 2.72 3.40 -3.20
C LEU A 125 3.41 2.24 -3.94
N CYS A 126 4.28 1.47 -3.27
CA CYS A 126 4.89 0.28 -3.86
C CYS A 126 3.84 -0.72 -4.35
N ASN A 127 2.85 -1.03 -3.51
CA ASN A 127 1.77 -1.94 -3.86
C ASN A 127 0.94 -1.40 -5.04
N LEU A 128 0.53 -0.13 -5.01
CA LEU A 128 -0.31 0.45 -6.06
C LEU A 128 0.42 0.61 -7.40
N VAL A 129 1.72 0.94 -7.38
CA VAL A 129 2.56 1.06 -8.58
C VAL A 129 2.83 -0.31 -9.20
N GLU A 130 3.19 -1.31 -8.40
CA GLU A 130 3.42 -2.68 -8.88
C GLU A 130 2.18 -3.26 -9.58
N ASN A 131 1.00 -2.96 -9.06
CA ASN A 131 -0.28 -3.42 -9.62
C ASN A 131 -0.85 -2.49 -10.72
N ARG A 132 -0.05 -1.53 -11.20
CA ARG A 132 -0.40 -0.57 -12.26
C ARG A 132 -1.67 0.25 -11.96
N ILE A 133 -2.00 0.45 -10.67
CA ILE A 133 -3.11 1.32 -10.25
C ILE A 133 -2.72 2.78 -10.36
N LEU A 134 -1.48 3.11 -9.98
CA LEU A 134 -0.95 4.46 -10.07
C LEU A 134 0.03 4.57 -11.23
N ARG A 135 -0.05 5.68 -11.95
CA ARG A 135 1.01 6.14 -12.84
C ARG A 135 2.15 6.66 -11.97
N LEU A 136 3.37 6.62 -12.51
CA LEU A 136 4.55 6.98 -11.71
C LEU A 136 4.48 8.40 -11.15
N PHE A 137 4.05 9.38 -11.95
CA PHE A 137 3.91 10.76 -11.48
C PHE A 137 2.85 10.91 -10.38
N GLU A 138 1.81 10.07 -10.37
CA GLU A 138 0.78 10.10 -9.32
C GLU A 138 1.35 9.57 -8.00
N ALA A 139 2.20 8.55 -8.06
CA ALA A 139 2.94 8.07 -6.90
C ALA A 139 3.96 9.11 -6.40
N ASP A 140 4.66 9.78 -7.32
CA ASP A 140 5.59 10.85 -6.96
C ASP A 140 4.85 12.03 -6.30
N LEU A 141 3.71 12.44 -6.85
CA LEU A 141 2.88 13.50 -6.28
C LEU A 141 2.30 13.13 -4.92
N LEU A 142 1.77 11.91 -4.75
CA LEU A 142 1.28 11.44 -3.45
C LEU A 142 2.40 11.41 -2.41
N LEU A 143 3.61 10.98 -2.79
CA LEU A 143 4.77 11.00 -1.89
C LEU A 143 5.17 12.44 -1.55
N GLN A 144 5.16 13.36 -2.51
CA GLN A 144 5.46 14.77 -2.26
C GLN A 144 4.45 15.40 -1.31
N VAL A 145 3.15 15.20 -1.54
CA VAL A 145 2.09 15.70 -0.65
C VAL A 145 2.25 15.12 0.75
N ALA A 146 2.53 13.82 0.86
CA ALA A 146 2.78 13.20 2.16
C ALA A 146 3.99 13.78 2.88
N TYR A 147 5.08 14.01 2.17
CA TYR A 147 6.25 14.66 2.71
C TYR A 147 5.96 16.11 3.14
N ASP A 148 5.25 16.89 2.31
CA ASP A 148 4.86 18.27 2.63
C ASP A 148 3.97 18.33 3.89
N VAL A 149 3.02 17.40 4.03
CA VAL A 149 2.15 17.27 5.21
C VAL A 149 2.94 16.86 6.46
N VAL A 150 3.84 15.87 6.35
CA VAL A 150 4.64 15.40 7.49
C VAL A 150 5.63 16.46 7.99
N THR A 151 6.16 17.27 7.08
CA THR A 151 7.16 18.30 7.37
C THR A 151 6.56 19.69 7.56
N GLU A 152 5.24 19.83 7.48
CA GLU A 152 4.52 21.11 7.56
C GLU A 152 5.09 22.15 6.57
N ALA A 153 5.47 21.71 5.36
CA ALA A 153 6.17 22.53 4.37
C ALA A 153 5.25 23.50 3.60
N TYR A 154 3.99 23.64 4.00
CA TYR A 154 3.00 24.55 3.40
C TYR A 154 1.98 24.96 4.47
N ASP A 155 1.28 26.08 4.23
CA ASP A 155 0.16 26.51 5.06
C ASP A 155 -1.17 26.08 4.39
N PRO A 156 -1.94 25.14 5.00
CA PRO A 156 -3.23 24.71 4.47
C PRO A 156 -4.24 25.84 4.30
N LYS A 157 -4.13 26.92 5.08
CA LYS A 157 -5.07 28.05 5.02
C LYS A 157 -4.88 28.93 3.78
N LEU A 158 -3.71 28.83 3.14
CA LEU A 158 -3.39 29.58 1.93
C LEU A 158 -3.77 28.80 0.65
N LEU A 159 -4.30 27.59 0.78
CA LEU A 159 -4.71 26.80 -0.39
C LEU A 159 -6.06 27.27 -0.92
N GLU A 160 -6.07 27.67 -2.18
CA GLU A 160 -7.31 27.95 -2.91
C GLU A 160 -7.89 26.65 -3.47
N LEU A 161 -9.21 26.46 -3.35
CA LEU A 161 -9.84 25.25 -3.88
C LEU A 161 -9.77 25.24 -5.42
N PRO A 162 -9.40 24.11 -6.04
CA PRO A 162 -9.38 24.02 -7.50
C PRO A 162 -10.79 24.25 -8.07
N PRO A 163 -10.93 25.05 -9.14
CA PRO A 163 -12.24 25.36 -9.73
C PRO A 163 -12.90 24.14 -10.37
N LYS A 164 -12.08 23.18 -10.83
CA LYS A 164 -12.50 21.92 -11.43
C LYS A 164 -11.59 20.80 -10.95
N VAL A 165 -12.18 19.63 -10.75
CA VAL A 165 -11.44 18.40 -10.46
C VAL A 165 -11.78 17.38 -11.54
N GLU A 166 -10.75 16.91 -12.24
CA GLU A 166 -10.90 15.84 -13.24
C GLU A 166 -11.21 14.48 -12.57
N PRO A 167 -11.90 13.55 -13.25
CA PRO A 167 -12.32 12.29 -12.64
C PRO A 167 -11.16 11.42 -12.11
N ARG A 168 -10.02 11.41 -12.81
CA ARG A 168 -8.84 10.62 -12.40
C ARG A 168 -8.19 11.15 -11.11
N PRO A 169 -7.78 12.44 -11.01
CA PRO A 169 -7.26 12.98 -9.76
C PRO A 169 -8.25 12.92 -8.62
N PHE A 170 -9.56 12.95 -8.89
CA PHE A 170 -10.55 12.70 -7.84
C PHE A 170 -10.41 11.30 -7.25
N ARG A 171 -10.29 10.25 -8.08
CA ARG A 171 -10.27 8.84 -7.66
C ARG A 171 -8.98 8.43 -6.94
N VAL A 172 -7.85 9.00 -7.33
CA VAL A 172 -6.52 8.60 -6.83
C VAL A 172 -6.38 8.71 -5.30
N PRO A 173 -6.74 9.84 -4.65
CA PRO A 173 -6.75 9.98 -3.20
C PRO A 173 -7.59 8.93 -2.48
N PHE A 174 -8.77 8.57 -3.02
CA PHE A 174 -9.61 7.52 -2.42
C PHE A 174 -8.95 6.15 -2.50
N LEU A 175 -8.41 5.79 -3.68
CA LEU A 175 -7.68 4.53 -3.88
C LEU A 175 -6.49 4.42 -2.93
N PHE A 176 -5.71 5.50 -2.83
CA PHE A 176 -4.58 5.60 -1.93
C PHE A 176 -5.01 5.44 -0.48
N ARG A 177 -6.01 6.19 -0.01
CA ARG A 177 -6.52 6.11 1.37
C ARG A 177 -7.05 4.72 1.70
N SER A 178 -7.81 4.10 0.80
CA SER A 178 -8.33 2.75 1.02
C SER A 178 -7.22 1.72 1.12
N MET A 179 -6.23 1.76 0.23
CA MET A 179 -5.10 0.82 0.29
C MET A 179 -4.21 1.08 1.53
N TYR A 180 -4.03 2.34 1.90
CA TYR A 180 -3.27 2.74 3.09
C TYR A 180 -3.83 2.07 4.35
N ALA A 181 -5.15 2.04 4.51
CA ALA A 181 -5.78 1.37 5.66
C ALA A 181 -5.42 -0.12 5.72
N PHE A 182 -5.48 -0.85 4.59
CA PHE A 182 -5.07 -2.26 4.56
C PHE A 182 -3.57 -2.46 4.84
N VAL A 183 -2.72 -1.50 4.45
CA VAL A 183 -1.29 -1.54 4.78
C VAL A 183 -1.06 -1.31 6.27
N ILE A 184 -1.80 -0.39 6.90
CA ILE A 184 -1.75 -0.19 8.35
C ILE A 184 -2.19 -1.46 9.08
N ASP A 185 -3.33 -2.06 8.71
CA ASP A 185 -3.80 -3.32 9.28
C ASP A 185 -2.75 -4.44 9.14
N ALA A 186 -2.08 -4.51 7.98
CA ALA A 186 -0.99 -5.45 7.74
C ALA A 186 0.21 -5.19 8.66
N MET A 187 0.65 -3.94 8.81
CA MET A 187 1.74 -3.55 9.71
C MET A 187 1.42 -3.88 11.18
N ASP A 188 0.18 -3.63 11.59
CA ASP A 188 -0.31 -3.92 12.94
C ASP A 188 -0.32 -5.43 13.20
N SER A 189 -0.75 -6.23 12.22
CA SER A 189 -0.84 -7.68 12.35
C SER A 189 0.51 -8.37 12.61
N ILE A 190 1.62 -7.73 12.21
CA ILE A 190 2.98 -8.22 12.42
C ILE A 190 3.70 -7.51 13.58
N GLY A 191 2.96 -6.72 14.37
CA GLY A 191 3.48 -6.02 15.53
C GLY A 191 4.51 -4.94 15.19
N MET A 192 4.45 -4.32 14.01
CA MET A 192 5.24 -3.11 13.77
C MET A 192 4.66 -1.99 14.63
N ASN A 193 5.39 -1.64 15.68
CA ASN A 193 4.92 -0.69 16.69
C ASN A 193 4.61 0.66 16.03
N LEU A 194 3.34 1.07 16.00
CA LEU A 194 2.85 2.30 15.36
C LEU A 194 3.48 3.61 15.90
N ARG A 195 4.38 3.55 16.89
CA ARG A 195 5.10 4.73 17.40
C ARG A 195 5.88 5.42 16.28
N GLY A 196 5.39 6.58 15.88
CA GLY A 196 5.93 7.39 14.78
C GLY A 196 5.29 7.12 13.40
N PHE A 197 4.30 6.23 13.33
CA PHE A 197 3.46 6.01 12.16
C PHE A 197 2.13 6.75 12.33
N ARG A 198 1.48 7.12 11.22
CA ARG A 198 0.16 7.78 11.23
C ARG A 198 -0.90 6.74 10.87
N GLU A 199 -2.01 6.74 11.61
CA GLU A 199 -3.17 5.89 11.28
C GLU A 199 -3.89 6.41 10.03
N ASP A 200 -4.00 7.74 9.91
CA ASP A 200 -4.48 8.38 8.69
C ASP A 200 -3.34 8.70 7.73
N PRO A 201 -3.55 8.51 6.41
CA PRO A 201 -2.56 8.89 5.42
C PRO A 201 -2.24 10.39 5.54
N PRO A 202 -0.95 10.79 5.54
CA PRO A 202 -0.58 12.19 5.40
C PRO A 202 -0.91 12.65 3.98
N LEU A 203 -2.16 13.05 3.75
CA LEU A 203 -2.66 13.44 2.44
C LEU A 203 -3.55 14.66 2.61
N ASP A 204 -3.13 15.76 1.98
CA ASP A 204 -4.00 16.90 1.74
C ASP A 204 -4.58 16.79 0.33
N GLY A 205 -5.90 16.57 0.28
CA GLY A 205 -6.61 16.43 -0.98
C GLY A 205 -6.58 17.72 -1.80
N VAL A 206 -6.66 18.90 -1.19
CA VAL A 206 -6.65 20.17 -1.91
C VAL A 206 -5.28 20.38 -2.54
N LEU A 207 -4.21 20.19 -1.76
CA LEU A 207 -2.83 20.28 -2.25
C LEU A 207 -2.56 19.31 -3.40
N PHE A 208 -3.01 18.07 -3.28
CA PHE A 208 -2.89 17.06 -4.33
C PHE A 208 -3.54 17.51 -5.64
N HIS A 209 -4.79 18.00 -5.58
CA HIS A 209 -5.51 18.41 -6.78
C HIS A 209 -4.91 19.65 -7.44
N LEU A 210 -4.46 20.64 -6.64
CA LEU A 210 -3.79 21.84 -7.15
C LEU A 210 -2.51 21.50 -7.92
N LYS A 211 -1.72 20.55 -7.42
CA LYS A 211 -0.45 20.14 -8.03
C LYS A 211 -0.63 19.12 -9.16
N TYR A 212 -1.82 18.51 -9.31
CA TYR A 212 -1.98 17.36 -10.21
C TYR A 212 -1.65 17.68 -11.67
N GLU A 213 -2.16 18.78 -12.22
CA GLU A 213 -1.92 19.13 -13.63
C GLU A 213 -0.46 19.46 -13.92
N GLU A 214 0.20 20.15 -13.00
CA GLU A 214 1.64 20.47 -13.08
C GLU A 214 2.47 19.17 -13.12
N TRP A 215 2.18 18.25 -12.20
CA TRP A 215 2.89 16.98 -12.09
C TRP A 215 2.59 16.05 -13.27
N ALA A 216 1.36 16.06 -13.80
CA ALA A 216 0.98 15.32 -14.99
C ALA A 216 1.75 15.78 -16.24
N LYS A 217 2.18 17.05 -16.29
CA LYS A 217 3.04 17.62 -17.33
C LYS A 217 4.54 17.38 -17.07
N LEU A 218 4.89 16.56 -16.08
CA LEU A 218 6.26 16.26 -15.64
C LEU A 218 7.06 17.50 -15.19
N ALA A 219 6.37 18.56 -14.75
CA ALA A 219 7.01 19.78 -14.26
C ALA A 219 7.35 19.73 -12.76
N GLY A 220 6.86 18.72 -12.03
CA GLY A 220 7.11 18.55 -10.60
C GLY A 220 8.54 18.10 -10.28
N SER A 221 9.18 18.74 -9.30
CA SER A 221 10.50 18.33 -8.80
C SER A 221 10.38 17.14 -7.85
N THR A 222 11.25 16.15 -8.04
CA THR A 222 11.33 14.95 -7.17
C THR A 222 12.52 14.98 -6.22
N GLU A 223 13.31 16.07 -6.20
CA GLU A 223 14.56 16.15 -5.44
C GLU A 223 14.37 15.90 -3.95
N ARG A 224 13.33 16.49 -3.34
CA ARG A 224 13.05 16.38 -1.91
C ARG A 224 12.62 14.98 -1.49
N ILE A 225 12.02 14.21 -2.40
CA ILE A 225 11.47 12.89 -2.14
C ILE A 225 12.32 11.75 -2.73
N ALA A 226 13.34 12.07 -3.52
CA ALA A 226 14.18 11.12 -4.25
C ALA A 226 14.67 9.93 -3.41
N PRO A 227 15.10 10.10 -2.14
CA PRO A 227 15.57 8.98 -1.32
C PRO A 227 14.50 7.90 -1.05
N TRP A 228 13.21 8.24 -1.13
CA TRP A 228 12.10 7.36 -0.76
C TRP A 228 11.29 6.85 -1.96
N ARG A 229 11.69 7.20 -3.19
CA ARG A 229 11.06 6.77 -4.45
C ARG A 229 11.39 5.32 -4.82
N ILE A 230 11.34 4.40 -3.85
CA ILE A 230 11.75 3.01 -4.05
C ILE A 230 10.79 2.23 -4.98
N TYR A 231 9.54 2.68 -5.11
CA TYR A 231 8.55 2.10 -6.04
C TYR A 231 8.95 2.22 -7.52
N VAL A 232 9.85 3.14 -7.87
CA VAL A 232 10.41 3.24 -9.24
C VAL A 232 11.08 1.92 -9.64
N THR A 233 11.68 1.20 -8.69
CA THR A 233 12.35 -0.08 -8.95
C THR A 233 11.39 -1.19 -9.37
N LEU A 234 10.10 -1.06 -9.03
CA LEU A 234 9.05 -2.03 -9.34
C LEU A 234 8.51 -1.88 -10.77
N MET A 235 8.87 -0.79 -11.47
CA MET A 235 8.35 -0.44 -12.79
C MET A 235 8.97 -1.19 -13.99
N ARG A 236 9.75 -2.25 -13.78
CA ARG A 236 10.39 -2.97 -14.92
C ARG A 236 9.42 -3.86 -15.71
N PRO A 237 9.59 -3.93 -17.05
CA PRO A 237 8.72 -4.65 -17.96
C PRO A 237 8.86 -6.17 -17.79
N GLU A 238 7.79 -6.90 -18.09
CA GLU A 238 7.84 -8.34 -18.33
C GLU A 238 8.99 -8.63 -19.31
N ALA A 239 10.06 -9.25 -18.82
CA ALA A 239 11.06 -9.80 -19.71
C ALA A 239 10.35 -10.86 -20.56
N ASN A 240 10.56 -10.77 -21.87
CA ASN A 240 10.17 -11.78 -22.86
C ASN A 240 10.67 -13.18 -22.47
N GLU A 241 9.96 -13.91 -21.62
CA GLU A 241 10.04 -15.37 -21.53
C GLU A 241 9.02 -15.95 -22.49
N GLY A 242 9.33 -15.89 -23.79
CA GLY A 242 8.36 -16.36 -24.79
C GLY A 242 8.70 -16.12 -26.24
N LYS A 243 9.97 -16.12 -26.64
CA LYS A 243 10.31 -16.35 -28.06
C LYS A 243 11.45 -17.33 -28.23
N LEU A 244 11.15 -18.36 -29.03
CA LEU A 244 12.01 -19.36 -29.67
C LEU A 244 12.41 -20.59 -28.83
N LYS A 245 11.46 -21.52 -28.71
CA LYS A 245 11.72 -22.90 -29.14
C LYS A 245 10.76 -23.22 -30.29
N LYS A 246 11.28 -23.17 -31.52
CA LYS A 246 10.85 -24.01 -32.63
C LYS A 246 12.06 -24.85 -33.00
#